data_AF-A0A7S3DZ20-F1
#
_entry.id   AF-A0A7S3DZ20-F1
#
_cell.length_a   1.000
_cell.length_b   1.000
_cell.length_c   1.000
_cell.angle_alpha   90.00
_cell.angle_beta   90.00
_cell.angle_gamma   90.00
#
_symmetry.space_group_name_H-M   'P 1'
#
loop_
_entity.id
_entity.type
_entity.pdbx_description
1 polymer ?
#
loop_
_entity_poly.entity_id
_entity_poly.type
_entity_poly.pdbx_seq_one_letter_code
_entity_poly.pdbx_strand_id
1 'polypeptide(L)'
;RDMSAAHPAGDAHAHASRAASLLSSGRYARAALAYAAAASADPEYADLAIKALCRTFRGIKNLQPEASRKAGKAPKPGELVTVADDELVEVLANLLTTPNTNVNVRYAAMLTFAAACVSPSLKAIFLKPDNQEAMWRTVIAPLARTPEQELDRTFPARGNLSPILAKVHTSQLHAPYEKCPPQAVVTLMLGNLVAHPTACETNPAIIALFCSDLLSAASELVGRVAGDATSAHHLGRFYTAVTRACEIGGYTEIMAAERGGVKTALEKLLRDADERDDAPAKKAFGELHRIIYRHPDHPDNQVPNGD
;
A
#
# COMPACT_ATOMS: atom_id res chain seq x y z
N ARG A 1 3.78 44.10 -29.54
CA ARG A 1 2.61 43.49 -28.87
C ARG A 1 3.16 42.36 -28.04
N ASP A 2 3.42 42.66 -26.78
CA ASP A 2 3.96 41.73 -25.80
C ASP A 2 3.04 40.54 -25.63
N MET A 3 3.59 39.34 -25.81
CA MET A 3 2.96 38.12 -25.31
C MET A 3 3.16 38.15 -23.79
N SER A 4 2.14 38.60 -23.04
CA SER A 4 2.16 38.52 -21.59
C SER A 4 2.32 37.05 -21.21
N ALA A 5 3.47 36.71 -20.62
CA ALA A 5 3.63 35.46 -19.90
C ALA A 5 2.47 35.37 -18.89
N ALA A 6 1.63 34.35 -19.00
CA ALA A 6 0.57 34.11 -18.03
C ALA A 6 1.19 34.11 -16.64
N HIS A 7 0.67 34.96 -15.76
CA HIS A 7 1.22 35.11 -14.42
C HIS A 7 0.96 33.80 -13.66
N PRO A 8 1.96 33.15 -13.04
CA PRO A 8 1.77 31.88 -12.33
C PRO A 8 0.68 31.93 -11.24
N ALA A 9 0.37 33.12 -10.71
CA ALA A 9 -0.74 33.33 -9.78
C ALA A 9 -2.14 33.19 -10.42
N GLY A 10 -2.29 33.52 -11.71
CA GLY A 10 -3.56 33.36 -12.45
C GLY A 10 -3.94 31.90 -12.65
N ASP A 11 -2.93 31.04 -12.88
CA ASP A 11 -3.13 29.60 -13.05
C ASP A 11 -3.46 28.91 -11.71
N ALA A 12 -2.84 29.35 -10.61
CA ALA A 12 -3.15 28.85 -9.27
C ALA A 12 -4.63 29.06 -8.89
N HIS A 13 -5.15 30.28 -9.12
CA HIS A 13 -6.53 30.61 -8.79
C HIS A 13 -7.56 29.84 -9.63
N ALA A 14 -7.25 29.59 -10.92
CA ALA A 14 -8.10 28.78 -11.79
C ALA A 14 -8.18 27.32 -11.30
N HIS A 15 -7.03 26.73 -10.93
CA HIS A 15 -6.97 25.40 -10.35
C HIS A 15 -7.73 25.31 -9.01
N ALA A 16 -7.56 26.29 -8.12
CA ALA A 16 -8.26 26.35 -6.84
C ALA A 16 -9.78 26.50 -7.01
N SER A 17 -10.24 27.33 -7.96
CA SER A 17 -11.66 27.49 -8.27
C SER A 17 -12.29 26.20 -8.79
N ARG A 18 -11.59 25.49 -9.68
CA ARG A 18 -12.00 24.15 -10.14
C ARG A 18 -12.06 23.16 -8.97
N ALA A 19 -11.07 23.20 -8.07
CA ALA A 19 -11.02 22.34 -6.90
C ALA A 19 -12.20 22.58 -5.95
N ALA A 20 -12.60 23.83 -5.72
CA ALA A 20 -13.76 24.19 -4.91
C ALA A 20 -15.07 23.63 -5.49
N SER A 21 -15.25 23.72 -6.81
CA SER A 21 -16.42 23.14 -7.52
C SER A 21 -16.45 21.60 -7.43
N LEU A 22 -15.30 20.94 -7.53
CA LEU A 22 -15.18 19.49 -7.33
C LEU A 22 -15.47 19.10 -5.87
N LEU A 23 -15.05 19.93 -4.92
CA LEU A 23 -15.31 19.71 -3.50
C LEU A 23 -16.81 19.80 -3.19
N SER A 24 -17.53 20.79 -3.75
CA SER A 24 -18.98 20.96 -3.54
C SER A 24 -19.81 19.84 -4.16
N SER A 25 -19.28 19.16 -5.19
CA SER A 25 -19.89 17.99 -5.81
C SER A 25 -19.46 16.66 -5.17
N GLY A 26 -18.70 16.68 -4.07
CA GLY A 26 -18.26 15.49 -3.35
C GLY A 26 -17.09 14.72 -4.01
N ARG A 27 -16.50 15.25 -5.09
CA ARG A 27 -15.37 14.64 -5.80
C ARG A 27 -14.04 14.97 -5.14
N TYR A 28 -13.87 14.50 -3.90
CA TYR A 28 -12.76 14.90 -3.02
C TYR A 28 -11.37 14.57 -3.57
N ALA A 29 -11.18 13.43 -4.24
CA ALA A 29 -9.89 13.07 -4.83
C ALA A 29 -9.49 14.01 -5.97
N ARG A 30 -10.41 14.26 -6.92
CA ARG A 30 -10.18 15.22 -8.01
C ARG A 30 -9.99 16.64 -7.48
N ALA A 31 -10.71 17.04 -6.44
CA ALA A 31 -10.49 18.31 -5.76
C ALA A 31 -9.07 18.37 -5.18
N ALA A 32 -8.58 17.30 -4.56
CA ALA A 32 -7.20 17.25 -4.06
C ALA A 32 -6.16 17.38 -5.17
N LEU A 33 -6.35 16.73 -6.32
CA LEU A 33 -5.46 16.86 -7.47
C LEU A 33 -5.41 18.31 -7.99
N ALA A 34 -6.58 18.95 -8.10
CA ALA A 34 -6.67 20.33 -8.53
C ALA A 34 -6.05 21.30 -7.51
N TYR A 35 -6.26 21.10 -6.20
CA TYR A 35 -5.56 21.87 -5.17
C TYR A 35 -4.05 21.60 -5.15
N ALA A 36 -3.60 20.38 -5.45
CA ALA A 36 -2.17 20.06 -5.54
C ALA A 36 -1.51 20.77 -6.74
N ALA A 37 -2.22 20.87 -7.87
CA ALA A 37 -1.78 21.66 -9.02
C ALA A 37 -1.77 23.17 -8.69
N ALA A 38 -2.72 23.67 -7.91
CA ALA A 38 -2.66 25.04 -7.41
C ALA A 38 -1.47 25.23 -6.45
N ALA A 39 -1.17 24.22 -5.62
CA ALA A 39 -0.11 24.26 -4.63
C ALA A 39 1.31 24.30 -5.21
N SER A 40 1.50 23.92 -6.47
CA SER A 40 2.80 24.07 -7.15
C SER A 40 3.10 25.53 -7.51
N ALA A 41 2.05 26.35 -7.66
CA ALA A 41 2.16 27.78 -7.92
C ALA A 41 2.01 28.62 -6.64
N ASP A 42 1.16 28.19 -5.70
CA ASP A 42 0.96 28.85 -4.40
C ASP A 42 0.83 27.80 -3.27
N PRO A 43 1.87 27.62 -2.43
CA PRO A 43 1.90 26.60 -1.38
C PRO A 43 0.75 26.66 -0.36
N GLU A 44 0.03 27.79 -0.23
CA GLU A 44 -1.10 27.92 0.68
C GLU A 44 -2.23 26.90 0.36
N TYR A 45 -2.36 26.49 -0.91
CA TYR A 45 -3.35 25.50 -1.32
C TYR A 45 -3.02 24.06 -0.91
N ALA A 46 -1.81 23.78 -0.41
CA ALA A 46 -1.41 22.45 0.03
C ALA A 46 -2.29 21.93 1.18
N ASP A 47 -2.68 22.80 2.13
CA ASP A 47 -3.55 22.41 3.25
C ASP A 47 -4.96 22.02 2.77
N LEU A 48 -5.48 22.67 1.72
CA LEU A 48 -6.76 22.29 1.11
C LEU A 48 -6.67 20.94 0.40
N ALA A 49 -5.57 20.66 -0.31
CA ALA A 49 -5.32 19.35 -0.90
C ALA A 49 -5.26 18.25 0.18
N ILE A 50 -4.54 18.49 1.27
CA ILE A 50 -4.43 17.57 2.42
C ILE A 50 -5.81 17.31 3.04
N LYS A 51 -6.60 18.36 3.30
CA LYS A 51 -7.96 18.23 3.85
C LYS A 51 -8.87 17.42 2.92
N ALA A 52 -8.78 17.63 1.61
CA ALA A 52 -9.54 16.87 0.63
C ALA A 52 -9.13 15.37 0.64
N LEU A 53 -7.84 15.06 0.64
CA LEU A 53 -7.34 13.67 0.76
C LEU A 53 -7.76 13.01 2.08
N CYS A 54 -7.69 13.73 3.20
CA CYS A 54 -8.13 13.24 4.49
C CYS A 54 -9.65 12.96 4.53
N ARG A 55 -10.47 13.70 3.76
CA ARG A 55 -11.90 13.40 3.58
C ARG A 55 -12.09 12.14 2.74
N THR A 56 -11.37 12.00 1.64
CA THR A 56 -11.34 10.78 0.83
C THR A 56 -10.96 9.56 1.68
N PHE A 57 -9.89 9.66 2.47
CA PHE A 57 -9.47 8.61 3.40
C PHE A 57 -10.59 8.21 4.38
N ARG A 58 -11.33 9.17 4.95
CA ARG A 58 -12.47 8.85 5.83
C ARG A 58 -13.58 8.12 5.07
N GLY A 59 -13.84 8.50 3.83
CA GLY A 59 -14.77 7.79 2.94
C GLY A 59 -14.36 6.33 2.72
N ILE A 60 -13.07 6.08 2.49
CA ILE A 60 -12.52 4.71 2.36
C ILE A 60 -12.59 3.96 3.70
N LYS A 61 -12.18 4.59 4.81
CA LYS A 61 -12.16 3.96 6.14
C LYS A 61 -13.55 3.55 6.63
N ASN A 62 -14.60 4.21 6.14
CA ASN A 62 -15.99 3.84 6.42
C ASN A 62 -16.46 2.59 5.67
N LEU A 63 -15.54 1.75 5.18
CA LEU A 63 -15.70 0.31 4.93
C LEU A 63 -16.36 -0.38 6.14
N GLN A 64 -17.68 -0.24 6.24
CA GLN A 64 -18.51 -1.04 7.11
C GLN A 64 -19.02 -2.19 6.23
N PRO A 65 -18.95 -3.44 6.71
CA PRO A 65 -19.81 -4.45 6.12
C PRO A 65 -21.25 -3.97 6.32
N GLU A 66 -22.02 -3.80 5.24
CA GLU A 66 -23.43 -3.34 5.33
C GLU A 66 -24.28 -4.25 6.25
N ALA A 67 -23.80 -5.47 6.57
CA ALA A 67 -24.50 -6.42 7.44
C ALA A 67 -23.66 -7.20 8.48
N SER A 68 -22.33 -7.02 8.62
CA SER A 68 -21.50 -8.07 9.25
C SER A 68 -20.63 -7.64 10.44
N ARG A 69 -21.19 -6.89 11.39
CA ARG A 69 -20.56 -6.67 12.71
C ARG A 69 -20.89 -7.75 13.77
N LYS A 70 -21.72 -8.75 13.46
CA LYS A 70 -22.30 -9.65 14.48
C LYS A 70 -21.78 -11.08 14.57
N ALA A 71 -20.82 -11.51 13.76
CA ALA A 71 -20.16 -12.80 13.96
C ALA A 71 -18.78 -12.72 13.31
N GLY A 72 -17.74 -13.33 13.89
CA GLY A 72 -16.38 -13.37 13.33
C GLY A 72 -16.26 -14.14 12.01
N LYS A 73 -17.17 -13.93 11.06
CA LYS A 73 -17.20 -14.49 9.72
C LYS A 73 -16.44 -13.55 8.78
N ALA A 74 -15.66 -14.13 7.88
CA ALA A 74 -15.00 -13.36 6.83
C ALA A 74 -16.03 -12.70 5.90
N PRO A 75 -15.81 -11.46 5.44
CA PRO A 75 -16.71 -10.78 4.52
C PRO A 75 -16.78 -11.51 3.18
N LYS A 76 -17.98 -11.60 2.61
CA LYS A 76 -18.23 -12.16 1.27
C LYS A 76 -18.07 -11.11 0.17
N PRO A 77 -17.93 -11.53 -1.12
CA PRO A 77 -17.96 -10.60 -2.24
C PRO A 77 -19.24 -9.75 -2.21
N GLY A 78 -19.09 -8.44 -2.39
CA GLY A 78 -20.21 -7.48 -2.33
C GLY A 78 -20.61 -7.00 -0.94
N GLU A 79 -20.14 -7.61 0.17
CA GLU A 79 -20.47 -7.13 1.53
C GLU A 79 -19.64 -5.91 1.96
N LEU A 80 -18.49 -5.69 1.33
CA LEU A 80 -17.63 -4.53 1.54
C LEU A 80 -17.84 -3.54 0.40
N VAL A 81 -18.68 -2.54 0.63
CA VAL A 81 -18.90 -1.44 -0.32
C VAL A 81 -17.88 -0.34 -0.03
N THR A 82 -16.92 -0.13 -0.94
CA THR A 82 -16.08 1.08 -0.91
C THR A 82 -16.71 2.22 -1.70
N VAL A 83 -16.67 3.42 -1.13
CA VAL A 83 -16.94 4.70 -1.84
C VAL A 83 -15.74 5.10 -2.72
N ALA A 84 -15.00 4.13 -3.24
CA ALA A 84 -13.74 4.33 -3.95
C ALA A 84 -13.90 3.79 -5.37
N ASP A 85 -13.61 4.64 -6.35
CA ASP A 85 -13.70 4.35 -7.78
C ASP A 85 -12.32 4.26 -8.42
N ASP A 86 -12.27 3.81 -9.68
CA ASP A 86 -11.02 3.67 -10.43
C ASP A 86 -10.28 5.01 -10.56
N GLU A 87 -11.06 6.08 -10.72
CA GLU A 87 -10.58 7.46 -10.82
C GLU A 87 -9.78 7.89 -9.57
N LEU A 88 -10.19 7.47 -8.37
CA LEU A 88 -9.44 7.71 -7.15
C LEU A 88 -8.01 7.18 -7.25
N VAL A 89 -7.85 5.93 -7.71
CA VAL A 89 -6.55 5.26 -7.71
C VAL A 89 -5.59 5.96 -8.68
N GLU A 90 -6.08 6.33 -9.86
CA GLU A 90 -5.34 7.11 -10.85
C GLU A 90 -4.91 8.48 -10.30
N VAL A 91 -5.83 9.18 -9.62
CA VAL A 91 -5.53 10.49 -9.01
C VAL A 91 -4.43 10.34 -7.95
N LEU A 92 -4.52 9.33 -7.09
CA LEU A 92 -3.51 9.09 -6.07
C LEU A 92 -2.16 8.71 -6.69
N ALA A 93 -2.15 7.83 -7.69
CA ALA A 93 -0.93 7.48 -8.42
C ALA A 93 -0.28 8.73 -9.04
N ASN A 94 -1.06 9.60 -9.68
CA ASN A 94 -0.57 10.86 -10.23
C ASN A 94 0.07 11.75 -9.16
N LEU A 95 -0.55 11.90 -7.99
CA LEU A 95 0.03 12.69 -6.90
C LEU A 95 1.36 12.12 -6.38
N LEU A 96 1.51 10.80 -6.41
CA LEU A 96 2.71 10.10 -5.97
C LEU A 96 3.85 10.16 -6.99
N THR A 97 3.54 10.10 -8.29
CA THR A 97 4.53 10.07 -9.38
C THR A 97 4.86 11.44 -9.94
N THR A 98 4.00 12.45 -9.73
CA THR A 98 4.25 13.81 -10.23
C THR A 98 5.46 14.43 -9.51
N PRO A 99 6.47 14.91 -10.27
CA PRO A 99 7.59 15.66 -9.70
C PRO A 99 7.10 16.93 -8.99
N ASN A 100 7.81 17.34 -7.94
CA ASN A 100 7.51 18.58 -7.18
C ASN A 100 6.14 18.65 -6.48
N THR A 101 5.37 17.55 -6.39
CA THR A 101 4.22 17.50 -5.48
C THR A 101 4.68 17.86 -4.07
N ASN A 102 3.97 18.80 -3.43
CA ASN A 102 4.24 19.19 -2.05
C ASN A 102 4.34 17.94 -1.15
N VAL A 103 5.39 17.87 -0.32
CA VAL A 103 5.72 16.67 0.47
C VAL A 103 4.58 16.22 1.38
N ASN A 104 3.84 17.16 1.98
CA ASN A 104 2.69 16.83 2.83
C ASN A 104 1.51 16.32 2.02
N VAL A 105 1.30 16.84 0.81
CA VAL A 105 0.26 16.37 -0.12
C VAL A 105 0.60 14.97 -0.62
N ARG A 106 1.85 14.73 -1.02
CA ARG A 106 2.33 13.41 -1.42
C ARG A 106 2.15 12.40 -0.29
N TYR A 107 2.49 12.78 0.94
CA TYR A 107 2.34 11.93 2.11
C TYR A 107 0.87 11.60 2.43
N ALA A 108 -0.01 12.60 2.34
CA ALA A 108 -1.46 12.40 2.44
C ALA A 108 -1.98 11.42 1.37
N ALA A 109 -1.45 11.52 0.14
CA ALA A 109 -1.78 10.62 -0.95
C ALA A 109 -1.27 9.20 -0.68
N MET A 110 -0.05 9.02 -0.14
CA MET A 110 0.49 7.70 0.22
C MET A 110 -0.39 6.99 1.24
N LEU A 111 -0.79 7.69 2.31
CA LEU A 111 -1.70 7.14 3.32
C LEU A 111 -3.07 6.81 2.72
N THR A 112 -3.61 7.67 1.85
CA THR A 112 -4.91 7.42 1.20
C THR A 112 -4.83 6.24 0.23
N PHE A 113 -3.72 6.10 -0.49
CA PHE A 113 -3.44 4.98 -1.40
C PHE A 113 -3.30 3.66 -0.63
N ALA A 114 -2.56 3.65 0.48
CA ALA A 114 -2.46 2.48 1.35
C ALA A 114 -3.83 2.02 1.88
N ALA A 115 -4.72 2.96 2.22
CA ALA A 115 -6.09 2.64 2.61
C ALA A 115 -6.91 2.09 1.42
N ALA A 116 -6.77 2.67 0.22
CA ALA A 116 -7.44 2.20 -0.98
C ALA A 116 -7.02 0.77 -1.35
N CYS A 117 -5.76 0.38 -1.09
CA CYS A 117 -5.28 -0.99 -1.33
C CYS A 117 -6.10 -2.06 -0.59
N VAL A 118 -6.81 -1.73 0.50
CA VAL A 118 -7.66 -2.69 1.23
C VAL A 118 -8.91 -3.06 0.43
N SER A 119 -9.39 -2.17 -0.44
CA SER A 119 -10.66 -2.33 -1.15
C SER A 119 -10.69 -3.59 -2.03
N PRO A 120 -11.69 -4.48 -1.85
CA PRO A 120 -11.90 -5.61 -2.75
C PRO A 120 -12.22 -5.19 -4.20
N SER A 121 -13.04 -4.15 -4.40
CA SER A 121 -13.45 -3.72 -5.74
C SER A 121 -12.31 -3.11 -6.55
N LEU A 122 -11.28 -2.55 -5.88
CA LEU A 122 -10.14 -1.95 -6.56
C LEU A 122 -8.97 -2.91 -6.76
N LYS A 123 -9.04 -4.17 -6.26
CA LYS A 123 -7.91 -5.13 -6.39
C LYS A 123 -7.51 -5.36 -7.83
N ALA A 124 -8.48 -5.42 -8.73
CA ALA A 124 -8.24 -5.59 -10.15
C ALA A 124 -7.36 -4.47 -10.72
N ILE A 125 -7.45 -3.24 -10.21
CA ILE A 125 -6.62 -2.10 -10.64
C ILE A 125 -5.22 -2.22 -10.04
N PHE A 126 -5.15 -2.60 -8.77
CA PHE A 126 -3.88 -2.71 -8.07
C PHE A 126 -3.00 -3.86 -8.57
N LEU A 127 -3.61 -5.01 -8.90
CA LEU A 127 -2.93 -6.30 -9.13
C LEU A 127 -3.10 -6.83 -10.56
N LYS A 128 -3.32 -6.00 -11.59
CA LYS A 128 -3.40 -6.50 -12.99
C LYS A 128 -2.15 -7.36 -13.32
N PRO A 129 -2.28 -8.68 -13.57
CA PRO A 129 -1.12 -9.58 -13.70
C PRO A 129 -0.22 -9.25 -14.89
N ASP A 130 -0.83 -8.81 -16.00
CA ASP A 130 -0.14 -8.65 -17.30
C ASP A 130 -0.10 -7.19 -17.79
N ASN A 131 -0.52 -6.23 -16.97
CA ASN A 131 -0.58 -4.83 -17.38
C ASN A 131 0.62 -4.03 -16.84
N GLN A 132 1.34 -3.34 -17.74
CA GLN A 132 2.38 -2.38 -17.36
C GLN A 132 1.86 -1.24 -16.47
N GLU A 133 0.56 -0.96 -16.55
CA GLU A 133 -0.14 0.07 -15.77
C GLU A 133 -0.67 -0.43 -14.42
N ALA A 134 -0.35 -1.67 -14.01
CA ALA A 134 -0.75 -2.15 -12.68
C ALA A 134 -0.18 -1.24 -11.60
N MET A 135 -1.01 -0.79 -10.66
CA MET A 135 -0.59 0.21 -9.67
C MET A 135 0.50 -0.30 -8.72
N TRP A 136 0.58 -1.62 -8.51
CA TRP A 136 1.70 -2.19 -7.78
C TRP A 136 3.03 -1.93 -8.50
N ARG A 137 3.05 -1.93 -9.84
CA ARG A 137 4.26 -1.75 -10.65
C ARG A 137 4.62 -0.28 -10.82
N THR A 138 3.65 0.60 -10.94
CA THR A 138 3.87 2.03 -11.16
C THR A 138 4.10 2.82 -9.87
N VAL A 139 3.60 2.33 -8.73
CA VAL A 139 3.70 3.03 -7.44
C VAL A 139 4.43 2.20 -6.38
N ILE A 140 3.93 1.01 -6.06
CA ILE A 140 4.40 0.28 -4.86
C ILE A 140 5.83 -0.25 -5.04
N ALA A 141 6.12 -0.89 -6.17
CA ALA A 141 7.43 -1.47 -6.43
C ALA A 141 8.54 -0.40 -6.55
N PRO A 142 8.34 0.74 -7.23
CA PRO A 142 9.28 1.87 -7.20
C PRO A 142 9.52 2.39 -5.78
N LEU A 143 8.48 2.58 -4.98
CA LEU A 143 8.61 3.04 -3.58
C LEU A 143 9.37 2.02 -2.72
N ALA A 144 9.06 0.73 -2.85
CA ALA A 144 9.74 -0.34 -2.11
C ALA A 144 11.24 -0.43 -2.45
N ARG A 145 11.59 -0.13 -3.70
CA ARG A 145 12.97 -0.14 -4.20
C ARG A 145 13.73 1.16 -3.97
N THR A 146 13.04 2.25 -3.65
CA THR A 146 13.68 3.55 -3.37
C THR A 146 14.55 3.43 -2.10
N PRO A 147 15.84 3.81 -2.14
CA PRO A 147 16.70 3.82 -0.96
C PRO A 147 16.10 4.67 0.17
N GLU A 148 16.35 4.30 1.43
CA GLU A 148 15.76 4.99 2.58
C GLU A 148 16.01 6.49 2.56
N GLN A 149 17.24 6.92 2.25
CA GLN A 149 17.60 8.35 2.24
C GLN A 149 16.86 9.14 1.16
N GLU A 150 16.51 8.49 0.05
CA GLU A 150 15.72 9.11 -1.03
C GLU A 150 14.23 9.09 -0.69
N LEU A 151 13.75 7.99 -0.09
CA LEU A 151 12.37 7.85 0.33
C LEU A 151 12.03 8.86 1.42
N ASP A 152 12.93 9.11 2.38
CA ASP A 152 12.73 10.07 3.47
C ASP A 152 12.48 11.50 2.95
N ARG A 153 13.06 11.88 1.79
CA ARG A 153 12.79 13.18 1.13
C ARG A 153 11.35 13.31 0.64
N THR A 154 10.64 12.20 0.49
CA THR A 154 9.22 12.19 0.11
C THR A 154 8.28 12.27 1.31
N PHE A 155 8.84 12.28 2.53
CA PHE A 155 8.12 12.34 3.79
C PHE A 155 8.26 13.72 4.45
N PRO A 156 7.24 14.20 5.18
CA PRO A 156 7.35 15.43 5.96
C PRO A 156 8.48 15.34 6.98
N ALA A 157 9.14 16.46 7.29
CA ALA A 157 10.12 16.46 8.37
C ALA A 157 9.47 16.06 9.71
N ARG A 158 10.19 15.31 10.55
CA ARG A 158 9.73 14.93 11.90
C ARG A 158 9.36 16.20 12.70
N GLY A 159 8.25 16.16 13.42
CA GLY A 159 7.72 17.32 14.16
C GLY A 159 6.95 18.35 13.33
N ASN A 160 6.98 18.26 11.99
CA ASN A 160 6.27 19.19 11.09
C ASN A 160 5.01 18.58 10.47
N LEU A 161 4.54 17.44 10.96
CA LEU A 161 3.34 16.79 10.45
C LEU A 161 2.08 17.51 10.96
N SER A 162 1.19 17.92 10.05
CA SER A 162 -0.05 18.59 10.45
C SER A 162 -0.93 17.69 11.34
N PRO A 163 -1.70 18.25 12.31
CA PRO A 163 -2.47 17.44 13.25
C PRO A 163 -3.47 16.48 12.58
N ILE A 164 -4.05 16.87 11.45
CA ILE A 164 -4.97 16.02 10.70
C ILE A 164 -4.24 14.82 10.07
N LEU A 165 -3.03 15.02 9.54
CA LEU A 165 -2.23 13.94 8.97
C LEU A 165 -1.65 13.02 10.05
N ALA A 166 -1.19 13.57 11.18
CA ALA A 166 -0.75 12.78 12.32
C ALA A 166 -1.85 11.83 12.83
N LYS A 167 -3.11 12.31 12.86
CA LYS A 167 -4.27 11.48 13.21
C LYS A 167 -4.51 10.37 12.18
N VAL A 168 -4.44 10.68 10.88
CA VAL A 168 -4.62 9.67 9.82
C VAL A 168 -3.52 8.62 9.88
N HIS A 169 -2.26 9.06 9.99
CA HIS A 169 -1.07 8.22 10.16
C HIS A 169 -1.26 7.23 11.32
N THR A 170 -1.49 7.75 12.52
CA THR A 170 -1.61 6.93 13.74
C THR A 170 -2.76 5.94 13.61
N SER A 171 -3.82 6.33 12.92
CA SER A 171 -4.98 5.45 12.71
C SER A 171 -4.76 4.31 11.72
N GLN A 172 -3.73 4.39 10.88
CA GLN A 172 -3.37 3.36 9.89
C GLN A 172 -2.19 2.51 10.33
N LEU A 173 -1.16 3.14 10.89
CA LEU A 173 0.09 2.48 11.29
C LEU A 173 0.13 2.09 12.77
N HIS A 174 -0.87 2.51 13.56
CA HIS A 174 -0.98 2.20 14.99
C HIS A 174 0.23 2.64 15.84
N ALA A 175 1.03 3.58 15.32
CA ALA A 175 2.17 4.17 15.99
C ALA A 175 2.26 5.67 15.67
N PRO A 176 2.92 6.47 16.53
CA PRO A 176 3.17 7.89 16.26
C PRO A 176 4.08 8.07 15.04
N TYR A 177 3.90 9.19 14.32
CA TYR A 177 4.68 9.48 13.13
C TYR A 177 6.17 9.40 13.39
N GLU A 178 6.62 9.97 14.51
CA GLU A 178 8.01 10.09 14.93
C GLU A 178 8.70 8.74 15.13
N LYS A 179 7.94 7.66 15.31
CA LYS A 179 8.45 6.31 15.57
C LYS A 179 8.37 5.38 14.36
N CYS A 180 7.80 5.83 13.26
CA CYS A 180 7.60 5.01 12.07
C CYS A 180 8.63 5.36 10.99
N PRO A 181 9.40 4.40 10.45
CA PRO A 181 10.21 4.64 9.28
C PRO A 181 9.33 4.92 8.05
N PRO A 182 9.83 5.65 7.04
CA PRO A 182 9.09 5.89 5.79
C PRO A 182 8.51 4.62 5.14
N GLN A 183 9.28 3.54 5.20
CA GLN A 183 8.96 2.22 4.67
C GLN A 183 7.71 1.59 5.31
N ALA A 184 7.32 2.02 6.52
CA ALA A 184 6.12 1.50 7.19
C ALA A 184 4.84 1.74 6.37
N VAL A 185 4.77 2.85 5.62
CA VAL A 185 3.63 3.12 4.74
C VAL A 185 3.65 2.20 3.50
N VAL A 186 4.83 1.89 2.98
CA VAL A 186 4.98 0.99 1.82
C VAL A 186 4.66 -0.45 2.20
N THR A 187 5.12 -0.91 3.36
CA THR A 187 4.75 -2.24 3.89
C THR A 187 3.26 -2.33 4.18
N LEU A 188 2.63 -1.25 4.67
CA LEU A 188 1.17 -1.18 4.84
C LEU A 188 0.43 -1.34 3.51
N MET A 189 0.90 -0.71 2.42
CA MET A 189 0.33 -0.89 1.08
C MET A 189 0.36 -2.38 0.69
N LEU A 190 1.50 -3.06 0.83
CA LEU A 190 1.65 -4.49 0.54
C LEU A 190 0.72 -5.36 1.39
N GLY A 191 0.70 -5.15 2.71
CA GLY A 191 -0.18 -5.90 3.61
C GLY A 191 -1.67 -5.67 3.34
N ASN A 192 -2.03 -4.50 2.82
CA ASN A 192 -3.40 -4.18 2.43
C ASN A 192 -3.76 -4.75 1.05
N LEU A 193 -2.82 -4.86 0.10
CA LEU A 193 -3.05 -5.47 -1.21
C LEU A 193 -3.61 -6.89 -1.13
N VAL A 194 -3.20 -7.67 -0.14
CA VAL A 194 -3.68 -9.05 0.05
C VAL A 194 -4.79 -9.20 1.10
N ALA A 195 -5.31 -8.08 1.63
CA ALA A 195 -6.40 -8.10 2.59
C ALA A 195 -7.72 -8.57 1.96
N HIS A 196 -8.58 -9.17 2.78
CA HIS A 196 -9.92 -9.66 2.42
C HIS A 196 -9.97 -10.57 1.18
N PRO A 197 -9.18 -11.66 1.14
CA PRO A 197 -9.10 -12.51 -0.04
C PRO A 197 -10.45 -13.16 -0.41
N THR A 198 -11.31 -13.42 0.58
CA THR A 198 -12.65 -14.00 0.38
C THR A 198 -13.67 -13.02 -0.18
N ALA A 199 -13.40 -11.72 -0.14
CA ALA A 199 -14.29 -10.68 -0.66
C ALA A 199 -13.96 -10.27 -2.10
N CYS A 200 -12.92 -10.87 -2.69
CA CYS A 200 -12.45 -10.59 -4.04
C CYS A 200 -12.89 -11.73 -4.98
N GLU A 201 -13.14 -11.42 -6.25
CA GLU A 201 -13.44 -12.45 -7.27
C GLU A 201 -12.29 -13.44 -7.44
N THR A 202 -11.06 -12.92 -7.43
CA THR A 202 -9.82 -13.70 -7.44
C THR A 202 -9.03 -13.41 -6.17
N ASN A 203 -8.45 -14.43 -5.56
CA ASN A 203 -7.63 -14.26 -4.37
C ASN A 203 -6.39 -13.40 -4.69
N PRO A 204 -6.25 -12.19 -4.11
CA PRO A 204 -5.15 -11.29 -4.39
C PRO A 204 -3.78 -11.87 -4.03
N ALA A 205 -3.72 -12.82 -3.08
CA ALA A 205 -2.48 -13.50 -2.72
C ALA A 205 -1.99 -14.45 -3.82
N ILE A 206 -2.92 -15.11 -4.53
CA ILE A 206 -2.58 -15.95 -5.68
C ILE A 206 -2.03 -15.07 -6.80
N ILE A 207 -2.69 -13.94 -7.08
CA ILE A 207 -2.19 -13.00 -8.09
C ILE A 207 -0.79 -12.49 -7.72
N ALA A 208 -0.60 -12.03 -6.48
CA ALA A 208 0.68 -11.53 -6.00
C ALA A 208 1.79 -12.58 -6.10
N LEU A 209 1.45 -13.86 -5.89
CA LEU A 209 2.39 -14.98 -5.99
C LEU A 209 2.97 -15.14 -7.40
N PHE A 210 2.15 -14.92 -8.43
CA PHE A 210 2.58 -14.98 -9.83
C PHE A 210 3.20 -13.68 -10.34
N CYS A 211 3.21 -12.61 -9.54
CA CYS A 211 3.93 -11.38 -9.82
C CYS A 211 5.34 -11.43 -9.20
N SER A 212 6.31 -12.07 -9.86
CA SER A 212 7.69 -12.21 -9.36
C SER A 212 8.33 -10.89 -8.95
N ASP A 213 8.08 -9.83 -9.73
CA ASP A 213 8.60 -8.49 -9.48
C ASP A 213 8.01 -7.85 -8.21
N LEU A 214 6.76 -8.18 -7.87
CA LEU A 214 6.10 -7.72 -6.64
C LEU A 214 6.68 -8.45 -5.43
N LEU A 215 6.85 -9.77 -5.51
CA LEU A 215 7.48 -10.58 -4.45
C LEU A 215 8.92 -10.15 -4.20
N SER A 216 9.67 -9.90 -5.28
CA SER A 216 11.04 -9.39 -5.21
C SER A 216 11.08 -8.02 -4.53
N ALA A 217 10.21 -7.08 -4.92
CA ALA A 217 10.11 -5.77 -4.26
C ALA A 217 9.77 -5.88 -2.77
N ALA A 218 8.86 -6.79 -2.40
CA ALA A 218 8.54 -7.06 -0.99
C ALA A 218 9.75 -7.65 -0.23
N SER A 219 10.49 -8.57 -0.85
CA SER A 219 11.68 -9.22 -0.25
C SER A 219 12.85 -8.24 -0.06
N GLU A 220 13.04 -7.32 -1.01
CA GLU A 220 13.97 -6.20 -0.84
C GLU A 220 13.59 -5.32 0.35
N LEU A 221 12.29 -5.01 0.50
CA LEU A 221 11.79 -4.16 1.57
C LEU A 221 12.01 -4.78 2.96
N VAL A 222 11.89 -6.11 3.10
CA VAL A 222 12.21 -6.83 4.35
C VAL A 222 13.62 -6.50 4.83
N GLY A 223 14.61 -6.46 3.93
CA GLY A 223 16.00 -6.15 4.29
C GLY A 223 16.21 -4.71 4.77
N ARG A 224 15.29 -3.79 4.43
CA ARG A 224 15.38 -2.36 4.73
C ARG A 224 14.58 -1.95 5.96
N VAL A 225 13.74 -2.84 6.50
CA VAL A 225 12.88 -2.56 7.65
C VAL A 225 13.21 -3.41 8.87
N ALA A 226 14.38 -4.05 8.87
CA ALA A 226 14.89 -4.75 10.04
C ALA A 226 14.94 -3.80 11.24
N GLY A 227 14.44 -4.25 12.38
CA GLY A 227 14.30 -3.50 13.63
C GLY A 227 12.94 -2.82 13.83
N ASP A 228 12.09 -2.68 12.79
CA ASP A 228 10.79 -1.99 12.90
C ASP A 228 9.60 -2.95 13.00
N ALA A 229 9.00 -3.03 14.19
CA ALA A 229 7.86 -3.91 14.47
C ALA A 229 6.64 -3.59 13.60
N THR A 230 6.40 -2.31 13.28
CA THR A 230 5.24 -1.90 12.46
C THR A 230 5.37 -2.42 11.03
N SER A 231 6.53 -2.23 10.41
CA SER A 231 6.82 -2.74 9.07
C SER A 231 6.82 -4.26 9.02
N ALA A 232 7.43 -4.92 10.01
CA ALA A 232 7.43 -6.37 10.12
C ALA A 232 6.01 -6.94 10.25
N HIS A 233 5.13 -6.28 11.00
CA HIS A 233 3.72 -6.68 11.10
C HIS A 233 3.00 -6.64 9.74
N HIS A 234 3.16 -5.56 8.97
CA HIS A 234 2.51 -5.44 7.67
C HIS A 234 3.07 -6.39 6.61
N LEU A 235 4.40 -6.59 6.58
CA LEU A 235 5.02 -7.62 5.75
C LEU A 235 4.59 -9.02 6.17
N GLY A 236 4.43 -9.26 7.47
CA GLY A 236 3.91 -10.52 7.98
C GLY A 236 2.50 -10.81 7.49
N ARG A 237 1.62 -9.81 7.43
CA ARG A 237 0.30 -9.95 6.79
C ARG A 237 0.42 -10.33 5.31
N PHE A 238 1.32 -9.68 4.57
CA PHE A 238 1.57 -9.99 3.17
C PHE A 238 2.02 -11.45 2.98
N TYR A 239 3.11 -11.85 3.65
CA TYR A 239 3.66 -13.19 3.53
C TYR A 239 2.77 -14.28 4.11
N THR A 240 1.94 -13.98 5.11
CA THR A 240 0.92 -14.92 5.59
C THR A 240 -0.06 -15.27 4.47
N ALA A 241 -0.55 -14.26 3.74
CA ALA A 241 -1.50 -14.48 2.66
C ALA A 241 -0.86 -15.25 1.49
N VAL A 242 0.36 -14.89 1.09
CA VAL A 242 1.12 -15.57 0.03
C VAL A 242 1.41 -17.03 0.41
N THR A 243 1.86 -17.28 1.64
CA THR A 243 2.15 -18.64 2.14
C THR A 243 0.89 -19.51 2.17
N ARG A 244 -0.25 -18.95 2.57
CA ARG A 244 -1.54 -19.67 2.51
C ARG A 244 -1.98 -19.97 1.07
N ALA A 245 -1.63 -19.13 0.10
CA ALA A 245 -1.86 -19.45 -1.31
C ALA A 245 -1.00 -20.65 -1.74
N CYS A 246 0.25 -20.76 -1.26
CA CYS A 246 1.07 -21.95 -1.49
C CYS A 246 0.52 -23.21 -0.80
N GLU A 247 -0.02 -23.08 0.42
CA GLU A 247 -0.63 -24.19 1.17
C GLU A 247 -1.87 -24.77 0.49
N ILE A 248 -2.68 -23.91 -0.15
CA ILE A 248 -3.89 -24.33 -0.88
C ILE A 248 -3.53 -24.82 -2.28
N GLY A 249 -2.51 -24.23 -2.89
CA GLY A 249 -1.99 -24.63 -4.19
C GLY A 249 -1.14 -25.90 -4.10
N GLY A 250 -0.10 -25.97 -4.92
CA GLY A 250 0.85 -27.07 -4.88
C GLY A 250 2.20 -26.66 -5.42
N TYR A 251 2.83 -27.56 -6.16
CA TYR A 251 4.17 -27.37 -6.72
C TYR A 251 4.34 -26.02 -7.44
N THR A 252 3.39 -25.62 -8.29
CA THR A 252 3.47 -24.40 -9.10
C THR A 252 3.57 -23.14 -8.23
N GLU A 253 2.71 -23.04 -7.22
CA GLU A 253 2.65 -21.93 -6.26
C GLU A 253 3.91 -21.89 -5.40
N ILE A 254 4.41 -23.04 -4.96
CA ILE A 254 5.65 -23.14 -4.19
C ILE A 254 6.83 -22.63 -5.03
N MET A 255 6.97 -23.11 -6.26
CA MET A 255 8.05 -22.66 -7.15
C MET A 255 7.94 -21.17 -7.52
N ALA A 256 6.73 -20.60 -7.55
CA ALA A 256 6.54 -19.16 -7.72
C ALA A 256 7.00 -18.39 -6.47
N ALA A 257 6.67 -18.85 -5.27
CA ALA A 257 7.15 -18.27 -4.01
C ALA A 257 8.69 -18.33 -3.89
N GLU A 258 9.29 -19.46 -4.25
CA GLU A 258 10.75 -19.62 -4.23
C GLU A 258 11.44 -18.65 -5.18
N ARG A 259 10.99 -18.60 -6.44
CA ARG A 259 11.51 -17.65 -7.44
C ARG A 259 11.33 -16.19 -7.03
N GLY A 260 10.25 -15.88 -6.33
CA GLY A 260 9.98 -14.55 -5.77
C GLY A 260 10.79 -14.22 -4.50
N GLY A 261 11.61 -15.13 -3.99
CA GLY A 261 12.44 -14.89 -2.82
C GLY A 261 11.68 -14.87 -1.49
N VAL A 262 10.53 -15.55 -1.40
CA VAL A 262 9.72 -15.65 -0.18
C VAL A 262 10.50 -16.32 0.96
N LYS A 263 11.30 -17.36 0.64
CA LYS A 263 12.19 -18.02 1.61
C LYS A 263 13.09 -17.02 2.33
N THR A 264 13.91 -16.33 1.53
CA THR A 264 14.90 -15.38 2.01
C THR A 264 14.24 -14.26 2.81
N ALA A 265 13.04 -13.82 2.41
CA ALA A 265 12.26 -12.85 3.15
C ALA A 265 11.82 -13.38 4.52
N LEU A 266 11.26 -14.60 4.59
CA LEU A 266 10.81 -15.21 5.84
C LEU A 266 11.98 -15.49 6.80
N GLU A 267 13.13 -15.95 6.29
CA GLU A 267 14.34 -16.15 7.09
C GLU A 267 14.86 -14.84 7.69
N LYS A 268 14.82 -13.74 6.92
CA LYS A 268 15.18 -12.41 7.43
C LYS A 268 14.20 -11.91 8.48
N LEU A 269 12.89 -12.06 8.26
CA LEU A 269 11.86 -11.69 9.24
C LEU A 269 11.95 -12.53 10.52
N LEU A 270 12.31 -13.81 10.40
CA LEU A 270 12.57 -14.70 11.53
C LEU A 270 13.76 -14.22 12.37
N ARG A 271 14.87 -13.89 11.71
CA ARG A 271 16.07 -13.35 12.37
C ARG A 271 15.76 -12.02 13.03
N ASP A 272 15.05 -11.13 12.34
CA ASP A 272 14.62 -9.83 12.88
C ASP A 272 13.75 -9.99 14.13
N ALA A 273 12.79 -10.92 14.11
CA ALA A 273 11.96 -11.20 15.28
C ALA A 273 12.78 -11.76 16.46
N ASP A 274 13.84 -12.52 16.19
CA ASP A 274 14.78 -13.02 17.20
C ASP A 274 15.60 -11.88 17.81
N GLU A 275 16.18 -11.02 16.97
CA GLU A 275 16.96 -9.86 17.38
C GLU A 275 16.13 -8.84 18.20
N ARG A 276 14.81 -8.80 18.00
CA ARG A 276 13.86 -7.96 18.75
C ARG A 276 13.26 -8.63 20.00
N ASP A 277 13.63 -9.87 20.32
CA ASP A 277 12.99 -10.69 21.36
C ASP A 277 11.45 -10.80 21.19
N ASP A 278 10.95 -10.75 19.95
CA ASP A 278 9.52 -10.79 19.60
C ASP A 278 9.07 -12.25 19.39
N ALA A 279 8.90 -12.97 20.50
CA ALA A 279 8.51 -14.38 20.48
C ALA A 279 7.22 -14.67 19.68
N PRO A 280 6.15 -13.84 19.76
CA PRO A 280 4.96 -14.01 18.92
C PRO A 280 5.27 -13.91 17.41
N ALA A 281 6.03 -12.90 16.97
CA ALA A 281 6.39 -12.75 15.56
C ALA A 281 7.30 -13.90 15.09
N LYS A 282 8.29 -14.28 15.89
CA LYS A 282 9.18 -15.42 15.60
C LYS A 282 8.41 -16.71 15.42
N LYS A 283 7.43 -16.98 16.28
CA LYS A 283 6.55 -18.15 16.15
C LYS A 283 5.74 -18.07 14.84
N ALA A 284 5.12 -16.94 14.56
CA ALA A 284 4.30 -16.75 13.37
C ALA A 284 5.13 -16.94 12.07
N PHE A 285 6.28 -16.27 11.93
CA PHE A 285 7.13 -16.42 10.77
C PHE A 285 7.72 -17.84 10.65
N GLY A 286 7.99 -18.50 11.77
CA GLY A 286 8.46 -19.88 11.81
C GLY A 286 7.40 -20.87 11.33
N GLU A 287 6.13 -20.62 11.64
CA GLU A 287 5.00 -21.38 11.09
C GLU A 287 4.87 -21.17 9.59
N LEU A 288 4.94 -19.93 9.10
CA LEU A 288 4.91 -19.65 7.65
C LEU A 288 6.04 -20.36 6.89
N HIS A 289 7.26 -20.28 7.41
CA HIS A 289 8.40 -20.97 6.83
C HIS A 289 8.14 -22.49 6.75
N ARG A 290 7.64 -23.10 7.82
CA ARG A 290 7.35 -24.55 7.83
C ARG A 290 6.27 -24.96 6.84
N ILE A 291 5.24 -24.13 6.63
CA ILE A 291 4.14 -24.45 5.70
C ILE A 291 4.68 -24.69 4.29
N ILE A 292 5.57 -23.82 3.80
CA ILE A 292 6.17 -23.97 2.47
C ILE A 292 7.08 -25.21 2.43
N TYR A 293 8.02 -25.33 3.38
CA TYR A 293 9.07 -26.36 3.33
C TYR A 293 8.62 -27.76 3.74
N ARG A 294 7.48 -27.89 4.41
CA ARG A 294 6.88 -29.19 4.73
C ARG A 294 5.71 -29.55 3.81
N HIS A 295 5.44 -28.71 2.82
CA HIS A 295 4.42 -29.04 1.85
C HIS A 295 4.80 -30.33 1.10
N PRO A 296 3.90 -31.30 0.94
CA PRO A 296 4.21 -32.54 0.23
C PRO A 296 4.80 -32.29 -1.16
N ASP A 297 4.25 -31.31 -1.88
CA ASP A 297 4.70 -30.92 -3.23
C ASP A 297 5.98 -30.08 -3.26
N HIS A 298 6.61 -29.79 -2.12
CA HIS A 298 7.89 -29.08 -2.13
C HIS A 298 8.97 -29.95 -2.79
N PRO A 299 9.84 -29.42 -3.68
CA PRO A 299 10.89 -30.21 -4.34
C PRO A 299 11.72 -31.06 -3.39
N ASP A 300 12.11 -30.50 -2.24
CA ASP A 300 12.89 -31.20 -1.19
C ASP A 300 12.16 -32.39 -0.54
N ASN A 301 10.83 -32.46 -0.65
CA ASN A 301 10.00 -33.53 -0.07
C ASN A 301 9.57 -34.57 -1.12
N GLN A 302 9.89 -34.33 -2.39
CA GLN A 302 9.64 -35.30 -3.45
C GLN A 302 10.71 -36.38 -3.39
N VAL A 303 10.29 -37.65 -3.29
CA VAL A 303 11.20 -38.78 -3.51
C VAL A 303 11.61 -38.72 -4.98
N PRO A 304 12.89 -38.84 -5.34
CA PRO A 304 13.29 -38.91 -6.74
C PRO A 304 12.53 -40.07 -7.38
N ASN A 305 11.64 -39.77 -8.33
CA ASN A 305 11.11 -40.80 -9.20
C ASN A 305 12.30 -41.26 -10.04
N GLY A 306 12.85 -42.42 -9.69
CA GLY A 306 13.93 -43.04 -10.44
C GLY A 306 13.40 -43.46 -11.80
N ASP A 307 13.71 -42.65 -12.82
CA ASP A 307 13.76 -43.07 -14.22
C ASP A 307 15.14 -43.65 -14.54
#